data_AF-A0A832QX13-F1
#
_entry.id   AF-A0A832QX13-F1
#
_cell.length_a   1.000
_cell.length_b   1.000
_cell.length_c   1.000
_cell.angle_alpha   90.00
_cell.angle_beta   90.00
_cell.angle_gamma   90.00
#
_symmetry.space_group_name_H-M   'P 1'
#
loop_
_entity.id
_entity.type
_entity.pdbx_description
1 polymer ?
#
loop_
_entity_poly.entity_id
_entity_poly.type
_entity_poly.pdbx_seq_one_letter_code
_entity_poly.pdbx_strand_id
1 'polypeptide(L)' 'MVGQLRLSSSPRLVAFFATRLRLEGDRVAGEARYLDGAGRVRDIAVAADGAVMLLTDEDNGALLRVSRE' A
#
# COMPACT_ATOMS: atom_id res chain seq x y z
N MET A 1 -17.14 8.97 -33.79
CA MET A 1 -16.98 7.56 -33.37
C MET A 1 -15.85 7.53 -32.37
N VAL A 2 -16.16 7.56 -31.07
CA VAL A 2 -15.13 7.68 -30.02
C VAL A 2 -14.69 6.27 -29.65
N GLY A 3 -13.42 5.94 -29.94
CA GLY A 3 -12.85 4.62 -29.67
C GLY A 3 -12.75 4.41 -28.16
N GLN A 4 -13.38 3.35 -27.67
CA GLN A 4 -13.31 2.97 -26.26
C GLN A 4 -11.93 2.40 -25.93
N LEU A 5 -11.28 2.99 -24.92
CA LEU A 5 -10.06 2.47 -24.31
C LEU A 5 -10.43 1.19 -23.55
N ARG A 6 -10.17 0.03 -24.14
CA ARG A 6 -10.33 -1.26 -23.47
C ARG A 6 -9.07 -1.52 -22.63
N LEU A 7 -9.15 -1.20 -21.34
CA LEU A 7 -8.16 -1.67 -20.37
C LEU A 7 -8.31 -3.19 -20.24
N SER A 8 -7.40 -3.93 -20.89
CA SER A 8 -7.25 -5.37 -20.71
C SER A 8 -6.18 -5.59 -19.65
N SER A 9 -6.61 -5.75 -18.41
CA SER A 9 -5.73 -6.22 -17.34
C SER A 9 -6.55 -7.10 -16.40
N SER A 10 -6.36 -8.41 -16.53
CA SER A 10 -6.94 -9.43 -15.64
C SER A 10 -6.56 -9.13 -14.18
N PRO A 11 -7.49 -9.09 -13.23
CA PRO A 11 -7.13 -8.98 -11.83
C PRO A 11 -6.69 -10.35 -11.34
N ARG A 12 -5.38 -10.59 -11.29
CA ARG A 12 -4.85 -11.53 -10.31
C ARG A 12 -4.95 -10.83 -8.95
N LEU A 13 -6.07 -11.04 -8.27
CA LEU A 13 -6.26 -10.63 -6.88
C LEU A 13 -5.21 -11.36 -6.02
N VAL A 14 -4.18 -10.64 -5.63
CA VAL A 14 -3.34 -11.00 -4.49
C VAL A 14 -3.78 -10.04 -3.38
N ALA A 15 -4.28 -10.57 -2.27
CA ALA A 15 -4.59 -9.75 -1.10
C ALA A 15 -3.32 -8.99 -0.69
N PHE A 16 -3.38 -7.66 -0.71
CA PHE A 16 -2.24 -6.78 -0.47
C PHE A 16 -2.60 -5.83 0.67
N PHE A 17 -1.79 -5.84 1.71
CA PHE A 17 -1.99 -5.08 2.94
C PHE A 17 -0.64 -4.62 3.48
N ALA A 18 -0.64 -3.54 4.28
CA ALA A 18 0.51 -3.17 5.08
C ALA A 18 0.36 -3.77 6.48
N THR A 19 1.35 -4.55 6.90
CA THR A 19 1.43 -5.04 8.29
C THR A 19 2.40 -4.16 9.08
N ARG A 20 1.92 -3.60 10.19
CA ARG A 20 2.75 -2.95 11.20
C ARG A 20 3.14 -3.99 12.25
N LEU A 21 4.44 -4.17 12.43
CA LEU A 21 4.99 -4.99 13.51
C LEU A 21 5.38 -4.09 14.69
N ARG A 22 5.08 -4.55 15.91
CA ARG A 22 5.74 -4.05 17.13
C ARG A 22 6.86 -5.01 17.49
N LEU A 23 8.05 -4.46 17.69
CA LEU A 23 9.25 -5.22 18.05
C LEU A 23 9.60 -4.98 19.52
N GLU A 24 9.98 -6.06 20.21
CA GLU A 24 10.57 -6.04 21.54
C GLU A 24 11.94 -6.74 21.46
N GLY A 25 13.00 -5.94 21.34
CA GLY A 25 14.33 -6.46 21.03
C GLY A 25 14.36 -7.13 19.66
N ASP A 26 14.65 -8.43 19.65
CA ASP A 26 14.71 -9.28 18.46
C ASP A 26 13.39 -10.02 18.16
N ARG A 27 12.32 -9.74 18.92
CA ARG A 27 11.05 -10.46 18.84
C ARG A 27 9.93 -9.59 18.30
N VAL A 28 8.99 -10.19 17.58
CA VAL A 28 7.71 -9.55 17.23
C VAL A 28 6.74 -9.71 18.40
N ALA A 29 6.35 -8.59 19.00
CA ALA A 29 5.42 -8.53 20.14
C ALA A 29 3.98 -8.19 19.72
N GLY A 30 3.74 -7.84 18.45
CA GLY A 30 2.41 -7.62 17.93
C GLY A 30 2.37 -7.31 16.44
N GLU A 31 1.19 -7.53 15.84
CA GLU A 31 0.89 -7.29 14.44
C GLU A 31 -0.41 -6.50 14.31
N ALA A 32 -0.45 -5.54 13.39
CA ALA A 32 -1.67 -4.89 12.94
C ALA A 32 -1.67 -4.77 11.42
N ARG A 33 -2.79 -5.13 10.80
CA ARG A 33 -2.97 -5.11 9.34
C ARG A 33 -3.80 -3.91 8.93
N TYR A 34 -3.33 -3.19 7.91
CA TYR A 34 -3.98 -2.00 7.37
C TYR A 34 -4.02 -2.05 5.85
N LEU A 35 -4.80 -1.13 5.26
CA LEU A 35 -4.75 -0.80 3.83
C LEU A 35 -5.13 -1.96 2.90
N ASP A 36 -6.15 -2.71 3.29
CA ASP A 36 -6.75 -3.71 2.40
C ASP A 36 -7.28 -3.02 1.14
N GLY A 37 -6.91 -3.54 -0.03
CA GLY A 37 -7.32 -2.99 -1.33
C GLY A 37 -6.50 -1.83 -1.86
N ALA A 38 -5.38 -1.45 -1.22
CA ALA A 38 -4.52 -0.34 -1.69
C ALA A 38 -3.68 -0.66 -2.95
N GLY A 39 -3.78 -1.88 -3.50
CA GLY A 39 -2.95 -2.31 -4.62
C GLY A 39 -1.55 -2.78 -4.19
N ARG A 40 -0.66 -2.99 -5.15
CA ARG A 40 0.71 -3.45 -4.88
C ARG A 40 1.57 -2.29 -4.41
N VAL A 41 1.99 -2.36 -3.14
CA VAL A 41 2.92 -1.39 -2.56
C VAL A 41 4.36 -1.74 -2.95
N ARG A 42 5.06 -0.80 -3.57
CA ARG A 42 6.47 -0.86 -3.95
C ARG A 42 7.39 -0.47 -2.81
N ASP A 43 7.04 0.61 -2.12
CA ASP A 43 7.90 1.20 -1.09
C ASP A 43 7.07 1.86 0.00
N ILE A 44 7.65 1.91 1.20
CA ILE A 44 7.05 2.49 2.40
C ILE A 44 8.08 3.38 3.09
N ALA A 45 7.72 4.65 3.31
CA ALA A 45 8.52 5.60 4.06
C ALA A 45 7.71 6.25 5.18
N VAL A 46 8.39 6.70 6.23
CA VAL A 46 7.78 7.50 7.30
C VAL A 46 8.18 8.96 7.09
N ALA A 47 7.19 9.84 6.96
CA ALA A 47 7.39 11.27 6.85
C ALA A 47 7.81 11.89 8.20
N ALA A 48 8.37 13.10 8.16
CA ALA A 48 8.87 13.79 9.35
C ALA A 48 7.80 14.05 10.42
N ASP A 49 6.54 14.17 10.01
CA ASP A 49 5.38 14.35 10.90
C ASP A 49 4.75 13.01 11.35
N GLY A 50 5.38 11.88 11.04
CA GLY A 50 4.91 10.55 11.43
C GLY A 50 3.85 9.94 10.51
N ALA A 51 3.43 10.62 9.45
CA ALA A 51 2.60 10.03 8.42
C ALA A 51 3.35 8.91 7.67
N VAL A 52 2.63 7.91 7.20
CA VAL A 52 3.19 6.84 6.36
C VAL A 52 2.95 7.17 4.90
N MET A 53 4.01 7.15 4.11
CA MET A 53 3.99 7.36 2.66
C MET A 53 4.13 6.01 1.95
N LEU A 54 3.30 5.77 0.95
CA LEU A 54 3.28 4.51 0.20
C LEU A 54 3.43 4.82 -1.28
N LEU A 55 4.39 4.17 -1.94
CA LEU A 55 4.49 4.17 -3.39
C LEU A 55 3.87 2.89 -3.93
N THR A 56 2.95 3.00 -4.88
CA THR A 56 2.35 1.83 -5.55
C THR A 56 2.98 1.61 -6.93
N ASP A 57 2.94 0.38 -7.45
CA ASP A 57 3.59 0.02 -8.73
C ASP A 57 2.65 -0.46 -9.85
N GLU A 58 1.39 -0.05 -9.81
CA GLU A 58 0.50 -0.13 -10.97
C GLU A 58 0.99 0.77 -12.11
N ASP A 59 0.48 0.54 -13.33
CA ASP A 59 0.81 1.34 -14.52
C ASP A 59 0.55 2.85 -14.31
N ASN A 60 -0.44 3.19 -13.48
CA ASN A 60 -0.70 4.55 -13.01
C ASN A 60 -0.47 4.62 -11.50
N GLY A 61 0.76 4.30 -11.07
CA GLY A 61 1.14 4.25 -9.66
C GLY A 61 0.86 5.56 -8.92
N ALA A 62 0.62 5.44 -7.62
CA ALA A 62 0.23 6.53 -6.75
C ALA A 62 1.20 6.70 -5.57
N LEU A 63 1.31 7.94 -5.08
CA LEU A 63 1.90 8.25 -3.79
C LEU A 63 0.77 8.50 -2.79
N LEU A 64 0.52 7.54 -1.91
CA LEU A 64 -0.52 7.63 -0.89
C LEU A 64 0.09 8.13 0.43
N ARG A 65 -0.64 9.00 1.13
CA ARG A 65 -0.29 9.48 2.47
C ARG A 65 -1.32 8.98 3.47
N VAL A 66 -0.86 8.34 4.53
CA VAL A 66 -1.70 7.78 5.59
C VAL A 66 -1.31 8.41 6.92
N SER A 67 -2.24 9.12 7.55
CA SER A 67 -2.10 9.70 8.87
C SER A 67 -3.11 9.09 9.84
N ARG A 68 -2.78 9.13 11.13
CA ARG A 68 -3.74 8.85 12.19
C ARG A 68 -4.50 10.15 12.46
N GLU A 69 -5.78 10.19 12.18
CA GLU A 69 -6.67 11.16 12.84
C GLU A 69 -6.93 10.74 14.29
#